data_AF-A0AA36HR75-F1
#
_entry.id   AF-A0AA36HR75-F1
#
_cell.length_a   1.000
_cell.length_b   1.000
_cell.length_c   1.000
_cell.angle_alpha   90.00
_cell.angle_beta   90.00
_cell.angle_gamma   90.00
#
_symmetry.space_group_name_H-M   'P 1'
#
loop_
_entity.id
_entity.type
_entity.pdbx_description
1 polymer ?
#
loop_
_entity_poly.entity_id
_entity_poly.type
_entity_poly.pdbx_seq_one_letter_code
_entity_poly.pdbx_strand_id
1 'polypeptide(L)'
;MESREKTVLTLIYPRRPSANLVLLGLKKRGFGEGKLNGFGGKLEPNESLEESAVRELREECGLSSKCADLTWRGRLTYLYDTKPKAMEVNVFDLETWQGEVQETEEMKPAWFCHRDIPLRSMWADDEHWLLQYLDGHLATPFVGRFRFKGHEGPDSWDIREHYVASLCPASVPRMSEPLPGSAMVVSTVSFINSPSARPLESFIRYHLAKGFARVMIFVDSPEDRATLDVVRRFPAARVLSKIRGPELLEEQRQACPSYGKLCDFQSEVSGRQLLDAELAMDLAPGLGCRWLVCLDSDELFCTEKPSVVPHFEELEEKYVYQMSYLNHEGVPEQMDTVDYFATVTLFKKHQFAVPLTAPARGALRFWMSRSQRGHFFLFYDNGKSACRTGCGAVPLSQHLWRLPSGYQSCTALADPRNMDVHGFRECADPCVLHFPICGVKWFTAKYKTLGSFPDKWLGRVPLSESFHTDARSLACGPSAETQLEEAFKQEVLLEDAMEATRQVDCGACTRSSSHAQLLDAVQSAADGIADGPNKEATKKTASHEVLDHETLVGIEKGWVLSKAMGYL
;
A
#
# COMPACT_ATOMS: atom_id res chain seq x y z
N MET A 1 -4.37 -22.01 28.06
CA MET A 1 -4.42 -21.05 29.17
C MET A 1 -5.89 -20.81 29.47
N GLU A 2 -6.39 -21.27 30.62
CA GLU A 2 -7.81 -21.16 30.99
C GLU A 2 -8.24 -19.68 31.05
N SER A 3 -9.39 -19.35 30.45
CA SER A 3 -9.90 -17.98 30.41
C SER A 3 -10.36 -17.55 31.80
N ARG A 4 -9.62 -16.65 32.45
CA ARG A 4 -10.12 -15.94 33.63
C ARG A 4 -11.31 -15.06 33.25
N GLU A 5 -12.35 -15.07 34.06
CA GLU A 5 -13.50 -14.18 33.92
C GLU A 5 -13.06 -12.71 34.02
N LYS A 6 -13.66 -11.82 33.22
CA LYS A 6 -13.24 -10.41 33.11
C LYS A 6 -14.40 -9.46 33.35
N THR A 7 -14.13 -8.34 34.00
CA THR A 7 -15.00 -7.16 34.03
C THR A 7 -14.54 -6.19 32.95
N VAL A 8 -15.42 -5.80 32.04
CA VAL A 8 -15.11 -4.87 30.94
C VAL A 8 -15.50 -3.45 31.33
N LEU A 9 -14.62 -2.50 31.04
CA LEU A 9 -14.80 -1.08 31.30
C LEU A 9 -14.39 -0.27 30.07
N THR A 10 -14.85 0.98 30.02
CA THR A 10 -14.47 1.98 29.01
C THR A 10 -13.80 3.18 29.68
N LEU A 11 -12.91 3.84 28.96
CA LEU A 11 -12.23 5.06 29.40
C LEU A 11 -12.03 5.99 28.19
N ILE A 12 -12.54 7.22 28.25
CA ILE A 12 -12.50 8.17 27.13
C ILE A 12 -11.74 9.44 27.52
N TYR A 13 -10.92 9.92 26.59
CA TYR A 13 -10.16 11.17 26.71
C TYR A 13 -10.58 12.16 25.62
N PRO A 14 -11.36 13.20 25.97
CA PRO A 14 -11.57 14.35 25.11
C PRO A 14 -10.27 15.15 24.94
N ARG A 15 -9.83 15.39 23.70
CA ARG A 15 -8.56 16.06 23.38
C ARG A 15 -8.72 17.22 22.42
N ARG A 16 -7.78 18.16 22.50
CA ARG A 16 -7.54 19.21 21.50
C ARG A 16 -6.09 19.12 21.03
N PRO A 17 -5.80 18.25 20.02
CA PRO A 17 -4.43 17.98 19.59
C PRO A 17 -3.67 19.24 19.16
N SER A 18 -4.33 20.16 18.46
CA SER A 18 -3.73 21.44 18.02
C SER A 18 -3.25 22.33 19.18
N ALA A 19 -3.74 22.11 20.40
CA ALA A 19 -3.37 22.87 21.60
C ALA A 19 -2.59 22.02 22.63
N ASN A 20 -2.31 20.75 22.36
CA ASN A 20 -1.74 19.79 23.33
C ASN A 20 -2.51 19.74 24.67
N LEU A 21 -3.84 19.79 24.60
CA LEU A 21 -4.72 19.74 25.77
C LEU A 21 -5.52 18.44 25.82
N VAL A 22 -5.64 17.88 27.02
CA VAL A 22 -6.53 16.75 27.35
C VAL A 22 -7.46 17.16 28.50
N LEU A 23 -8.71 16.70 28.45
CA LEU A 23 -9.66 16.86 29.55
C LEU A 23 -9.53 15.66 30.51
N LEU A 24 -9.26 15.94 31.78
CA LEU A 24 -9.24 14.95 32.86
C LEU A 24 -10.24 15.35 33.94
N GLY A 25 -10.73 14.38 34.70
CA GLY A 25 -11.65 14.58 35.81
C GLY A 25 -11.07 14.13 37.15
N LEU A 26 -11.20 14.96 38.18
CA LEU A 26 -10.92 14.54 39.56
C LEU A 26 -12.16 13.82 40.10
N LYS A 27 -12.01 12.53 40.42
CA LYS A 27 -13.12 11.69 40.88
C LYS A 27 -13.48 12.03 42.32
N LYS A 28 -14.73 12.41 42.56
CA LYS A 28 -15.25 12.92 43.83
C LYS A 28 -15.88 11.85 44.71
N ARG A 29 -16.30 10.71 44.12
CA ARG A 29 -16.88 9.57 44.83
C ARG A 29 -16.62 8.26 44.08
N GLY A 30 -16.70 7.14 44.79
CA GLY A 30 -16.65 5.81 44.21
C GLY A 30 -15.24 5.27 43.95
N PHE A 31 -15.12 4.29 43.06
CA PHE A 31 -13.83 3.65 42.78
C PHE A 31 -12.86 4.62 42.12
N GLY A 32 -11.73 4.90 42.77
CA GLY A 32 -10.76 5.90 42.31
C GLY A 32 -10.98 7.31 42.85
N GLU A 33 -11.80 7.48 43.90
CA GLU A 33 -11.97 8.77 44.59
C GLU A 33 -10.63 9.41 44.95
N GLY A 34 -10.52 10.72 44.70
CA GLY A 34 -9.31 11.51 44.92
C GLY A 34 -8.27 11.42 43.81
N LYS A 35 -8.49 10.63 42.76
CA LYS A 35 -7.60 10.52 41.59
C LYS A 35 -8.12 11.29 40.38
N LEU A 36 -7.19 11.81 39.59
CA LEU A 36 -7.45 12.33 38.25
C LEU A 36 -7.47 11.17 37.24
N ASN A 37 -8.43 11.17 36.30
CA ASN A 37 -8.50 10.17 35.23
C ASN A 37 -9.24 10.72 33.98
N GLY A 38 -9.31 9.92 32.91
CA GLY A 38 -10.32 10.07 31.86
C GLY A 38 -11.73 9.70 32.37
N PHE A 39 -12.73 9.76 31.49
CA PHE A 39 -14.13 9.51 31.85
C PHE A 39 -14.53 8.08 31.51
N GLY A 40 -15.27 7.38 32.36
CA GLY A 40 -15.59 5.99 32.07
C GLY A 40 -16.01 5.12 33.24
N GLY A 41 -16.58 3.97 32.90
CA GLY A 41 -17.14 3.02 33.85
C GLY A 41 -17.32 1.63 33.27
N LYS A 42 -18.19 0.83 33.89
CA LYS A 42 -18.40 -0.58 33.55
C LYS A 42 -19.36 -0.71 32.38
N LEU A 43 -19.09 -1.70 31.53
CA LEU A 43 -20.01 -2.11 30.47
C LEU A 43 -21.26 -2.76 31.07
N GLU A 44 -22.43 -2.24 30.74
CA GLU A 44 -23.75 -2.74 31.11
C GLU A 44 -24.25 -3.84 30.14
N PRO A 45 -25.25 -4.66 30.54
CA PRO A 45 -25.84 -5.63 29.63
C PRO A 45 -26.54 -4.98 28.43
N ASN A 46 -26.25 -5.47 27.22
CA ASN A 46 -26.86 -5.05 25.95
C ASN A 46 -26.43 -3.68 25.40
N GLU A 47 -25.31 -3.12 25.86
CA GLU A 47 -24.67 -1.96 25.21
C GLU A 47 -23.34 -2.36 24.54
N SER A 48 -22.94 -1.62 23.50
CA SER A 48 -21.61 -1.70 22.89
C SER A 48 -20.56 -0.92 23.73
N LEU A 49 -19.27 -1.12 23.44
CA LEU A 49 -18.21 -0.36 24.10
C LEU A 49 -18.33 1.15 23.81
N GLU A 50 -18.69 1.49 22.59
CA GLU A 50 -18.88 2.88 22.17
C GLU A 50 -20.11 3.49 22.86
N GLU A 51 -21.21 2.73 22.98
CA GLU A 51 -22.41 3.17 23.70
C GLU A 51 -22.12 3.43 25.18
N SER A 52 -21.40 2.51 25.85
CA SER A 52 -20.90 2.67 27.21
C SER A 52 -20.03 3.92 27.36
N ALA A 53 -19.05 4.11 26.47
CA ALA A 53 -18.15 5.25 26.53
C ALA A 53 -18.89 6.60 26.35
N VAL A 54 -19.87 6.66 25.44
CA VAL A 54 -20.72 7.85 25.23
C VAL A 54 -21.62 8.11 26.44
N ARG A 55 -22.19 7.07 27.05
CA ARG A 55 -23.02 7.17 28.27
C ARG A 55 -22.21 7.76 29.43
N GLU A 56 -21.05 7.16 29.73
CA GLU A 56 -20.17 7.58 30.82
C GLU A 56 -19.62 9.01 30.60
N LEU A 57 -19.26 9.37 29.37
CA LEU A 57 -18.84 10.74 29.04
C LEU A 57 -19.92 11.78 29.41
N ARG A 58 -21.18 11.46 29.12
CA ARG A 58 -22.31 12.33 29.41
C ARG A 58 -22.58 12.41 30.91
N GLU A 59 -22.54 11.28 31.60
CA GLU A 59 -22.81 11.19 33.03
C GLU A 59 -21.72 11.88 33.87
N GLU A 60 -20.45 11.73 33.50
CA GLU A 60 -19.35 12.26 34.30
C GLU A 60 -18.97 13.71 33.96
N CYS A 61 -19.15 14.20 32.72
CA CYS A 61 -18.75 15.57 32.36
C CYS A 61 -19.73 16.36 31.46
N GLY A 62 -20.93 15.84 31.20
CA GLY A 62 -21.98 16.53 30.44
C GLY A 62 -21.76 16.61 28.93
N LEU A 63 -20.66 16.06 28.40
CA LEU A 63 -20.36 16.07 26.96
C LEU A 63 -21.14 14.95 26.25
N SER A 64 -21.53 15.18 25.00
CA SER A 64 -22.21 14.18 24.16
C SER A 64 -21.50 14.01 22.83
N SER A 65 -21.48 12.79 22.28
CA SER A 65 -20.94 12.50 20.95
C SER A 65 -21.64 11.30 20.30
N LYS A 66 -21.43 11.09 18.99
CA LYS A 66 -21.91 9.90 18.29
C LYS A 66 -20.90 8.76 18.46
N CYS A 67 -21.37 7.51 18.52
CA CYS A 67 -20.49 6.34 18.60
C CYS A 67 -19.42 6.30 17.49
N ALA A 68 -19.76 6.76 16.28
CA ALA A 68 -18.85 6.81 15.13
C ALA A 68 -17.72 7.85 15.24
N ASP A 69 -17.84 8.82 16.16
CA ASP A 69 -16.84 9.86 16.38
C ASP A 69 -15.77 9.42 17.41
N LEU A 70 -16.00 8.29 18.11
CA LEU A 70 -15.02 7.72 19.04
C LEU A 70 -13.94 6.97 18.26
N THR A 71 -12.69 7.25 18.60
CA THR A 71 -11.56 6.47 18.08
C THR A 71 -11.06 5.54 19.17
N TRP A 72 -11.19 4.22 18.99
CA TRP A 72 -10.60 3.26 19.92
C TRP A 72 -9.06 3.35 19.88
N ARG A 73 -8.42 3.48 21.05
CA ARG A 73 -6.99 3.72 21.23
C ARG A 73 -6.28 2.60 21.95
N GLY A 74 -6.97 1.62 22.51
CA GLY A 74 -6.27 0.48 23.09
C GLY A 74 -7.01 -0.20 24.22
N ARG A 75 -6.32 -1.14 24.85
CA ARG A 75 -6.88 -1.95 25.92
C ARG A 75 -5.87 -2.24 27.01
N LEU A 76 -6.27 -1.98 28.25
CA LEU A 76 -5.48 -2.21 29.45
C LEU A 76 -6.08 -3.37 30.25
N THR A 77 -5.26 -4.35 30.61
CA THR A 77 -5.67 -5.50 31.43
C THR A 77 -5.06 -5.41 32.82
N TYR A 78 -5.88 -5.28 33.85
CA TYR A 78 -5.44 -5.20 35.23
C TYR A 78 -5.69 -6.52 35.97
N LEU A 79 -4.67 -6.98 36.69
CA LEU A 79 -4.69 -8.17 37.52
C LEU A 79 -4.30 -7.79 38.95
N TYR A 80 -5.13 -8.21 39.90
CA TYR A 80 -4.85 -8.03 41.32
C TYR A 80 -4.68 -9.40 41.97
N ASP A 81 -3.62 -9.59 42.76
CA ASP A 81 -3.35 -10.89 43.40
C ASP A 81 -4.48 -11.32 44.35
N THR A 82 -5.26 -10.37 44.89
CA THR A 82 -6.38 -10.67 45.79
C THR A 82 -7.73 -10.87 45.09
N LYS A 83 -7.79 -10.81 43.75
CA LYS A 83 -9.04 -11.00 43.00
C LYS A 83 -8.94 -12.00 41.85
N PRO A 84 -9.95 -12.87 41.67
CA PRO A 84 -9.92 -13.86 40.60
C PRO A 84 -10.24 -13.26 39.22
N LYS A 85 -11.09 -12.21 39.15
CA LYS A 85 -11.49 -11.58 37.89
C LYS A 85 -10.50 -10.49 37.46
N ALA A 86 -10.16 -10.46 36.18
CA ALA A 86 -9.37 -9.38 35.60
C ALA A 86 -10.26 -8.18 35.26
N MET A 87 -9.69 -6.97 35.22
CA MET A 87 -10.37 -5.81 34.64
C MET A 87 -9.79 -5.52 33.26
N GLU A 88 -10.66 -5.30 32.28
CA GLU A 88 -10.30 -4.98 30.90
C GLU A 88 -10.87 -3.60 30.57
N VAL A 89 -10.00 -2.60 30.46
CA VAL A 89 -10.37 -1.21 30.19
C VAL A 89 -10.09 -0.89 28.73
N ASN A 90 -11.11 -0.47 27.98
CA ASN A 90 -10.98 -0.05 26.59
C ASN A 90 -10.88 1.47 26.51
N VAL A 91 -9.77 1.96 25.94
CA VAL A 91 -9.43 3.37 25.88
C VAL A 91 -9.91 3.98 24.57
N PHE A 92 -10.57 5.13 24.62
CA PHE A 92 -11.11 5.86 23.48
C PHE A 92 -10.62 7.31 23.47
N ASP A 93 -10.40 7.82 22.27
CA ASP A 93 -10.16 9.23 21.97
C ASP A 93 -11.44 9.90 21.48
N LEU A 94 -11.56 11.18 21.79
CA LEU A 94 -12.62 12.02 21.25
C LEU A 94 -12.12 13.43 20.93
N GLU A 95 -12.27 13.84 19.68
CA GLU A 95 -11.86 15.18 19.19
C GLU A 95 -13.06 16.08 18.88
N THR A 96 -14.23 15.48 18.66
CA THR A 96 -15.48 16.17 18.32
C THR A 96 -16.58 15.78 19.31
N TRP A 97 -17.24 16.79 19.89
CA TRP A 97 -18.32 16.60 20.85
C TRP A 97 -19.29 17.79 20.81
N GLN A 98 -20.42 17.61 21.48
CA GLN A 98 -21.45 18.60 21.71
C GLN A 98 -21.61 18.86 23.21
N GLY A 99 -22.02 20.07 23.56
CA GLY A 99 -22.18 20.51 24.95
C GLY A 99 -20.93 21.18 25.53
N GLU A 100 -21.07 21.65 26.76
CA GLU A 100 -20.00 22.29 27.52
C GLU A 100 -19.58 21.39 28.68
N VAL A 101 -18.31 21.47 29.05
CA VAL A 101 -17.74 20.70 30.16
C VAL A 101 -18.37 21.16 31.48
N GLN A 102 -18.92 20.24 32.25
CA GLN A 102 -19.57 20.53 33.53
C GLN A 102 -19.04 19.66 34.66
N GLU A 103 -18.90 20.24 35.85
CA GLU A 103 -18.67 19.48 37.07
C GLU A 103 -19.96 18.76 37.48
N THR A 104 -19.83 17.48 37.82
CA THR A 104 -20.95 16.62 38.24
C THR A 104 -20.79 16.24 39.71
N GLU A 105 -21.75 15.47 40.24
CA GLU A 105 -21.58 14.86 41.56
C GLU A 105 -20.40 13.89 41.60
N GLU A 106 -20.04 13.30 40.46
CA GLU A 106 -19.05 12.23 40.36
C GLU A 106 -17.66 12.73 40.00
N MET A 107 -17.57 13.75 39.16
CA MET A 107 -16.31 14.16 38.55
C MET A 107 -16.20 15.67 38.46
N LYS A 108 -14.99 16.18 38.71
CA LYS A 108 -14.63 17.58 38.46
C LYS A 108 -13.66 17.70 37.29
N PRO A 109 -14.14 18.02 36.07
CA PRO A 109 -13.29 18.13 34.90
C PRO A 109 -12.39 19.36 34.91
N ALA A 110 -11.19 19.24 34.35
CA ALA A 110 -10.28 20.33 34.07
C ALA A 110 -9.39 19.99 32.85
N TRP A 111 -9.00 21.02 32.09
CA TRP A 111 -8.07 20.90 30.98
C TRP A 111 -6.64 20.91 31.47
N PHE A 112 -5.83 19.99 30.99
CA PHE A 112 -4.41 19.89 31.30
C PHE A 112 -3.59 19.93 30.01
N CYS A 113 -2.50 20.69 30.04
CA CYS A 113 -1.41 20.54 29.07
C CYS A 113 -0.70 19.22 29.34
N HIS A 114 -0.31 18.48 28.29
CA HIS A 114 0.34 17.17 28.45
C HIS A 114 1.55 17.22 29.40
N ARG A 115 2.31 18.32 29.36
CA ARG A 115 3.52 18.53 30.18
C ARG A 115 3.23 18.81 31.66
N ASP A 116 2.01 19.22 31.98
CA ASP A 116 1.60 19.67 33.31
C ASP A 116 0.65 18.67 33.99
N ILE A 117 0.49 17.46 33.43
CA ILE A 117 -0.37 16.42 34.01
C ILE A 117 0.23 15.96 35.36
N PRO A 118 -0.51 16.08 36.47
CA PRO A 118 0.00 15.74 37.80
C PRO A 118 -0.08 14.22 38.03
N LEU A 119 0.82 13.44 37.42
CA LEU A 119 0.83 11.96 37.47
C LEU A 119 0.76 11.37 38.89
N ARG A 120 1.34 12.05 39.90
CA ARG A 120 1.27 11.61 41.31
C ARG A 120 -0.15 11.57 41.86
N SER A 121 -1.05 12.37 41.30
CA SER A 121 -2.47 12.43 41.63
C SER A 121 -3.32 11.51 40.75
N MET A 122 -2.70 10.68 39.90
CA MET A 122 -3.36 9.73 38.99
C MET A 122 -3.14 8.28 39.45
N TRP A 123 -3.60 7.30 38.67
CA TRP A 123 -3.33 5.89 38.97
C TRP A 123 -1.85 5.58 38.73
N ALA A 124 -1.29 4.63 39.49
CA ALA A 124 0.13 4.31 39.42
C ALA A 124 0.56 3.80 38.03
N ASP A 125 -0.35 3.20 37.26
CA ASP A 125 -0.06 2.76 35.91
C ASP A 125 -0.02 3.90 34.87
N ASP A 126 -0.68 5.03 35.14
CA ASP A 126 -0.81 6.13 34.18
C ASP A 126 0.57 6.72 33.79
N GLU A 127 1.55 6.69 34.69
CA GLU A 127 2.93 7.11 34.37
C GLU A 127 3.58 6.24 33.28
N HIS A 128 3.12 4.99 33.12
CA HIS A 128 3.68 4.02 32.19
C HIS A 128 3.05 4.08 30.79
N TRP A 129 1.85 4.64 30.62
CA TRP A 129 1.17 4.63 29.32
C TRP A 129 0.57 5.97 28.92
N LEU A 130 0.05 6.77 29.85
CA LEU A 130 -0.80 7.92 29.54
C LEU A 130 -0.04 9.02 28.79
N LEU A 131 1.13 9.45 29.28
CA LEU A 131 1.92 10.48 28.59
C LEU A 131 2.40 10.01 27.22
N GLN A 132 2.82 8.75 27.11
CA GLN A 132 3.22 8.16 25.84
C GLN A 132 2.06 8.16 24.83
N TYR A 133 0.85 7.89 25.30
CA TYR A 133 -0.37 7.98 24.49
C TYR A 133 -0.71 9.42 24.09
N LEU A 134 -0.66 10.37 25.03
CA LEU A 134 -1.03 11.76 24.77
C LEU A 134 -0.05 12.48 23.84
N ASP A 135 1.25 12.24 24.00
CA ASP A 135 2.31 12.85 23.17
C ASP A 135 2.46 12.18 21.79
N GLY A 136 1.60 11.22 21.45
CA GLY A 136 1.61 10.55 20.16
C GLY A 136 2.70 9.48 20.02
N HIS A 137 3.44 9.16 21.09
CA HIS A 137 4.36 8.02 21.09
C HIS A 137 3.60 6.67 20.99
N LEU A 138 2.34 6.62 21.43
CA LEU A 138 1.37 5.54 21.14
C LEU A 138 0.31 6.03 20.12
N ALA A 139 0.74 6.57 18.98
CA ALA A 139 -0.17 7.04 17.91
C ALA A 139 -1.01 5.95 17.24
N THR A 140 -0.67 4.68 17.44
CA THR A 140 -1.52 3.52 17.12
C THR A 140 -2.21 2.99 18.36
N PRO A 141 -3.29 2.21 18.20
CA PRO A 141 -3.92 1.58 19.34
C PRO A 141 -2.88 0.83 20.20
N PHE A 142 -3.03 0.70 21.52
CA PHE A 142 -2.03 0.01 22.36
C PHE A 142 -2.66 -1.12 23.18
N VAL A 143 -1.83 -2.02 23.68
CA VAL A 143 -2.22 -2.99 24.71
C VAL A 143 -1.32 -2.82 25.92
N GLY A 144 -1.93 -2.82 27.09
CA GLY A 144 -1.19 -2.84 28.34
C GLY A 144 -1.68 -3.94 29.24
N ARG A 145 -0.79 -4.44 30.09
CA ARG A 145 -1.14 -5.34 31.18
C ARG A 145 -0.39 -4.91 32.42
N PHE A 146 -1.10 -4.81 33.53
CA PHE A 146 -0.55 -4.45 34.82
C PHE A 146 -0.97 -5.49 35.85
N ARG A 147 0.01 -6.01 36.59
CA ARG A 147 -0.22 -6.90 37.72
C ARG A 147 0.15 -6.17 39.01
N PHE A 148 -0.85 -5.87 39.81
CA PHE A 148 -0.73 -5.21 41.10
C PHE A 148 -0.67 -6.24 42.23
N LYS A 149 0.21 -5.98 43.20
CA LYS A 149 0.24 -6.71 44.47
C LYS A 149 -0.83 -6.14 45.40
N GLY A 150 -1.63 -7.02 46.00
CA GLY A 150 -2.66 -6.61 46.95
C GLY A 150 -4.00 -6.33 46.27
N HIS A 151 -4.71 -5.32 46.76
CA HIS A 151 -6.11 -5.04 46.45
C HIS A 151 -6.28 -3.98 45.35
N GLU A 152 -7.47 -3.95 44.74
CA GLU A 152 -7.88 -2.88 43.84
C GLU A 152 -8.18 -1.60 44.65
N GLY A 153 -7.77 -0.44 44.16
CA GLY A 153 -8.08 0.83 44.80
C GLY A 153 -6.99 1.89 44.60
N PRO A 154 -7.28 3.15 45.00
CA PRO A 154 -6.39 4.28 44.79
C PRO A 154 -5.05 4.17 45.54
N ASP A 155 -4.96 3.29 46.55
CA ASP A 155 -3.75 2.99 47.31
C ASP A 155 -2.93 1.81 46.74
N SER A 156 -3.25 1.35 45.53
CA SER A 156 -2.53 0.27 44.85
C SER A 156 -1.34 0.83 44.08
N TRP A 157 -0.16 0.78 44.70
CA TRP A 157 1.09 1.36 44.14
C TRP A 157 2.12 0.32 43.69
N ASP A 158 2.02 -0.94 44.15
CA ASP A 158 3.03 -1.98 43.93
C ASP A 158 2.71 -2.79 42.66
N ILE A 159 3.16 -2.27 41.51
CA ILE A 159 3.11 -2.95 40.22
C ILE A 159 4.23 -3.99 40.18
N ARG A 160 3.87 -5.27 40.21
CA ARG A 160 4.81 -6.40 40.15
C ARG A 160 5.36 -6.63 38.76
N GLU A 161 4.47 -6.57 37.79
CA GLU A 161 4.75 -6.84 36.39
C GLU A 161 3.89 -5.89 35.57
N HIS A 162 4.50 -5.20 34.61
CA HIS A 162 3.73 -4.49 33.60
C HIS A 162 4.39 -4.57 32.24
N TYR A 163 3.57 -4.43 31.21
CA TYR A 163 4.01 -4.07 29.88
C TYR A 163 2.97 -3.16 29.25
N VAL A 164 3.44 -2.21 28.45
CA VAL A 164 2.62 -1.36 27.59
C VAL A 164 3.29 -1.42 26.23
N ALA A 165 2.53 -1.81 25.22
CA ALA A 165 3.02 -1.96 23.86
C ALA A 165 2.07 -1.26 22.90
N SER A 166 2.63 -0.38 22.09
CA SER A 166 1.95 0.15 20.91
C SER A 166 1.57 -1.01 19.97
N LEU A 167 0.40 -0.95 19.36
CA LEU A 167 0.00 -1.87 18.27
C LEU A 167 0.58 -1.42 16.91
N CYS A 168 1.52 -0.46 16.87
CA CYS A 168 2.39 -0.17 15.72
C CYS A 168 3.48 -1.23 15.58
N PRO A 169 3.99 -1.51 14.37
CA PRO A 169 4.59 -2.79 14.02
C PRO A 169 6.06 -2.90 14.42
N ALA A 170 6.37 -2.86 15.71
CA ALA A 170 7.50 -3.65 16.25
C ALA A 170 7.04 -5.05 16.69
N SER A 171 5.73 -5.23 16.79
CA SER A 171 5.07 -6.52 16.77
C SER A 171 3.62 -6.24 16.41
N VAL A 172 3.27 -6.48 15.15
CA VAL A 172 1.99 -7.12 14.80
C VAL A 172 1.62 -7.98 16.01
N PRO A 173 0.39 -7.92 16.56
CA PRO A 173 -0.14 -9.18 17.04
C PRO A 173 0.17 -10.14 15.89
N ARG A 174 0.78 -11.29 16.16
CA ARG A 174 0.40 -12.41 15.31
C ARG A 174 -1.12 -12.35 15.36
N MET A 175 -1.73 -11.76 14.31
CA MET A 175 -3.00 -12.25 13.84
C MET A 175 -2.82 -13.75 13.96
N SER A 176 -3.83 -14.44 14.49
CA SER A 176 -4.11 -15.79 13.99
C SER A 176 -3.57 -15.84 12.56
N GLU A 177 -2.47 -16.57 12.35
CA GLU A 177 -1.42 -16.33 11.35
C GLU A 177 -1.83 -15.40 10.18
N PRO A 178 -1.01 -14.40 9.77
CA PRO A 178 -1.42 -13.42 8.76
C PRO A 178 -2.20 -14.11 7.65
N LEU A 179 -3.40 -13.60 7.32
CA LEU A 179 -4.37 -14.35 6.52
C LEU A 179 -3.67 -14.88 5.26
N PRO A 180 -3.82 -16.17 4.93
CA PRO A 180 -3.25 -16.75 3.73
C PRO A 180 -3.54 -15.85 2.52
N GLY A 181 -2.52 -15.64 1.67
CA GLY A 181 -2.64 -14.80 0.47
C GLY A 181 -2.74 -13.28 0.70
N SER A 182 -2.64 -12.79 1.95
CA SER A 182 -2.58 -11.35 2.24
C SER A 182 -1.35 -10.70 1.59
N ALA A 183 -1.57 -9.71 0.73
CA ALA A 183 -0.53 -9.05 -0.04
C ALA A 183 -0.50 -7.53 0.16
N MET A 184 0.68 -6.94 0.00
CA MET A 184 0.90 -5.49 -0.02
C MET A 184 1.51 -5.06 -1.35
N VAL A 185 1.04 -3.94 -1.89
CA VAL A 185 1.71 -3.23 -2.98
C VAL A 185 2.65 -2.19 -2.39
N VAL A 186 3.86 -2.06 -2.94
CA VAL A 186 4.78 -0.97 -2.65
C VAL A 186 5.11 -0.21 -3.93
N SER A 187 5.09 1.13 -3.85
CA SER A 187 5.45 1.99 -4.98
C SER A 187 6.19 3.23 -4.52
N THR A 188 7.20 3.64 -5.28
CA THR A 188 7.91 4.91 -5.12
C THR A 188 7.39 5.87 -6.17
N VAL A 189 6.89 7.04 -5.75
CA VAL A 189 6.06 7.90 -6.59
C VAL A 189 6.55 9.34 -6.60
N SER A 190 6.41 9.98 -7.76
CA SER A 190 6.57 11.41 -7.95
C SER A 190 5.61 11.91 -9.02
N PHE A 191 4.75 12.87 -8.65
CA PHE A 191 3.78 13.53 -9.52
C PHE A 191 4.02 15.05 -9.59
N ILE A 192 5.20 15.55 -9.16
CA ILE A 192 5.50 16.98 -9.03
C ILE A 192 5.37 17.78 -10.34
N ASN A 193 5.67 17.17 -11.49
CA ASN A 193 5.47 17.78 -12.81
C ASN A 193 4.32 17.12 -13.60
N SER A 194 3.60 16.19 -12.99
CA SER A 194 2.54 15.44 -13.67
C SER A 194 1.32 16.32 -13.92
N PRO A 195 0.54 16.07 -14.99
CA PRO A 195 -0.68 16.83 -15.28
C PRO A 195 -1.75 16.74 -14.19
N SER A 196 -1.74 15.63 -13.43
CA SER A 196 -2.67 15.36 -12.35
C SER A 196 -2.10 14.27 -11.43
N ALA A 197 -2.61 14.17 -10.20
CA ALA A 197 -2.39 13.00 -9.32
C ALA A 197 -3.54 11.98 -9.38
N ARG A 198 -4.51 12.15 -10.30
CA ARG A 198 -5.64 11.22 -10.46
C ARG A 198 -5.23 9.77 -10.71
N PRO A 199 -4.21 9.46 -11.54
CA PRO A 199 -3.75 8.08 -11.68
C PRO A 199 -3.26 7.46 -10.38
N LEU A 200 -2.62 8.22 -9.48
CA LEU A 200 -2.23 7.70 -8.17
C LEU A 200 -3.44 7.33 -7.32
N GLU A 201 -4.50 8.14 -7.35
CA GLU A 201 -5.74 7.82 -6.67
C GLU A 201 -6.36 6.52 -7.21
N SER A 202 -6.39 6.37 -8.54
CA SER A 202 -6.87 5.16 -9.20
C SER A 202 -5.99 3.94 -8.91
N PHE A 203 -4.67 4.09 -8.90
CA PHE A 203 -3.72 3.04 -8.50
C PHE A 203 -4.06 2.52 -7.09
N ILE A 204 -4.24 3.41 -6.12
CA ILE A 204 -4.57 3.01 -4.74
C ILE A 204 -5.94 2.33 -4.69
N ARG A 205 -6.98 2.94 -5.27
CA ARG A 205 -8.35 2.40 -5.27
C ARG A 205 -8.43 1.03 -5.91
N TYR A 206 -7.80 0.87 -7.07
CA TYR A 206 -7.78 -0.39 -7.82
C TYR A 206 -7.18 -1.53 -6.98
N HIS A 207 -5.98 -1.33 -6.43
CA HIS A 207 -5.30 -2.39 -5.68
C HIS A 207 -6.06 -2.75 -4.39
N LEU A 208 -6.61 -1.77 -3.67
CA LEU A 208 -7.46 -2.06 -2.51
C LEU A 208 -8.73 -2.83 -2.88
N ALA A 209 -9.36 -2.49 -4.02
CA ALA A 209 -10.55 -3.18 -4.52
C ALA A 209 -10.24 -4.60 -5.02
N LYS A 210 -9.04 -4.83 -5.56
CA LYS A 210 -8.54 -6.16 -5.96
C LYS A 210 -8.07 -7.03 -4.80
N GLY A 211 -8.28 -6.59 -3.56
CA GLY A 211 -8.04 -7.41 -2.37
C GLY A 211 -6.61 -7.33 -1.82
N PHE A 212 -5.78 -6.39 -2.28
CA PHE A 212 -4.55 -6.09 -1.55
C PHE A 212 -4.91 -5.53 -0.16
N ALA A 213 -4.30 -6.12 0.86
CA ALA A 213 -4.54 -5.73 2.24
C ALA A 213 -4.04 -4.30 2.48
N ARG A 214 -2.89 -3.96 1.87
CA ARG A 214 -2.24 -2.65 2.01
C ARG A 214 -1.61 -2.14 0.74
N VAL A 215 -1.48 -0.82 0.67
CA VAL A 215 -0.66 -0.10 -0.31
C VAL A 215 0.31 0.79 0.45
N MET A 216 1.60 0.68 0.16
CA MET A 216 2.65 1.50 0.76
C MET A 216 3.27 2.41 -0.31
N ILE A 217 3.19 3.72 -0.08
CA ILE A 217 3.62 4.75 -1.01
C ILE A 217 4.85 5.48 -0.46
N PHE A 218 5.95 5.44 -1.17
CA PHE A 218 7.12 6.26 -0.91
C PHE A 218 7.05 7.52 -1.76
N VAL A 219 6.84 8.66 -1.12
CA VAL A 219 6.74 9.96 -1.79
C VAL A 219 8.14 10.54 -1.94
N ASP A 220 8.57 10.76 -3.18
CA ASP A 220 9.97 11.10 -3.47
C ASP A 220 10.40 12.50 -3.05
N SER A 221 9.45 13.41 -2.89
CA SER A 221 9.70 14.80 -2.54
C SER A 221 8.60 15.33 -1.63
N PRO A 222 8.94 15.98 -0.51
CA PRO A 222 7.94 16.62 0.36
C PRO A 222 7.21 17.79 -0.33
N GLU A 223 7.76 18.32 -1.43
CA GLU A 223 7.14 19.36 -2.26
C GLU A 223 5.99 18.83 -3.14
N ASP A 224 5.86 17.51 -3.30
CA ASP A 224 4.79 16.87 -4.09
C ASP A 224 3.46 16.86 -3.33
N ARG A 225 2.87 18.06 -3.20
CA ARG A 225 1.59 18.27 -2.49
C ARG A 225 0.44 17.46 -3.08
N ALA A 226 0.43 17.26 -4.41
CA ALA A 226 -0.63 16.53 -5.09
C ALA A 226 -0.64 15.06 -4.66
N THR A 227 0.52 14.42 -4.61
CA THR A 227 0.67 13.05 -4.07
C THR A 227 0.27 12.99 -2.60
N LEU A 228 0.75 13.93 -1.77
CA LEU A 228 0.45 13.95 -0.34
C LEU A 228 -1.04 14.10 -0.05
N ASP A 229 -1.72 14.95 -0.81
CA ASP A 229 -3.17 15.17 -0.67
C ASP A 229 -3.98 13.95 -1.10
N VAL A 230 -3.52 13.18 -2.10
CA VAL A 230 -4.17 11.92 -2.49
C VAL A 230 -4.03 10.89 -1.39
N VAL A 231 -2.81 10.64 -0.91
CA VAL A 231 -2.53 9.61 0.11
C VAL A 231 -3.31 9.88 1.40
N ARG A 232 -3.37 11.14 1.86
CA ARG A 232 -4.08 11.54 3.11
C ARG A 232 -5.58 11.26 3.09
N ARG A 233 -6.19 11.08 1.92
CA ARG A 233 -7.63 10.76 1.80
C ARG A 233 -7.93 9.31 2.14
N PHE A 234 -6.92 8.45 2.20
CA PHE A 234 -7.10 7.03 2.49
C PHE A 234 -6.78 6.72 3.96
N PRO A 235 -7.48 5.73 4.57
CA PRO A 235 -7.19 5.34 5.94
C PRO A 235 -5.76 4.79 6.08
N ALA A 236 -5.02 5.30 7.07
CA ALA A 236 -3.63 4.90 7.34
C ALA A 236 -3.46 3.39 7.60
N ALA A 237 -4.52 2.72 8.05
CA ALA A 237 -4.53 1.26 8.25
C ALA A 237 -4.41 0.46 6.94
N ARG A 238 -4.85 1.04 5.80
CA ARG A 238 -4.85 0.42 4.47
C ARG A 238 -3.82 1.05 3.54
N VAL A 239 -3.53 2.34 3.69
CA VAL A 239 -2.58 3.08 2.85
C VAL A 239 -1.53 3.73 3.74
N LEU A 240 -0.30 3.27 3.61
CA LEU A 240 0.84 3.81 4.35
C LEU A 240 1.63 4.72 3.42
N SER A 241 2.22 5.77 3.98
CA SER A 241 3.16 6.59 3.24
C SER A 241 4.39 6.95 4.04
N LYS A 242 5.52 6.99 3.35
CA LYS A 242 6.77 7.55 3.86
C LYS A 242 7.25 8.61 2.88
N ILE A 243 7.71 9.74 3.40
CA ILE A 243 8.15 10.88 2.59
C ILE A 243 9.68 10.89 2.61
N ARG A 244 10.29 11.03 1.44
CA ARG A 244 11.75 11.15 1.33
C ARG A 244 12.22 12.37 2.11
N GLY A 245 13.12 12.12 3.05
CA GLY A 245 13.69 13.13 3.93
C GLY A 245 14.62 12.47 4.96
N PRO A 246 15.20 13.26 5.87
CA PRO A 246 16.17 12.77 6.86
C PRO A 246 15.65 11.60 7.70
N GLU A 247 14.36 11.63 8.08
CA GLU A 247 13.73 10.58 8.89
C GLU A 247 13.68 9.24 8.16
N LEU A 248 13.21 9.23 6.91
CA LEU A 248 13.18 8.01 6.10
C LEU A 248 14.59 7.47 5.83
N LEU A 249 15.55 8.35 5.57
CA LEU A 249 16.93 7.93 5.33
C LEU A 249 17.55 7.29 6.57
N GLU A 250 17.24 7.80 7.75
CA GLU A 250 17.72 7.20 9.00
C GLU A 250 17.04 5.87 9.30
N GLU A 251 15.74 5.74 9.03
CA GLU A 251 15.03 4.47 9.12
C GLU A 251 15.62 3.43 8.15
N GLN A 252 15.86 3.82 6.89
CA GLN A 252 16.49 2.95 5.90
C GLN A 252 17.93 2.59 6.31
N ARG A 253 18.69 3.50 6.92
CA ARG A 253 20.03 3.21 7.44
C ARG A 253 19.99 2.12 8.51
N GLN A 254 18.96 2.13 9.36
CA GLN A 254 18.83 1.19 10.47
C GLN A 254 18.25 -0.16 10.04
N ALA A 255 17.29 -0.16 9.12
CA ALA A 255 16.50 -1.33 8.75
C ALA A 255 16.97 -2.04 7.47
N CYS A 256 17.64 -1.34 6.54
CA CYS A 256 17.99 -1.90 5.23
C CYS A 256 19.46 -2.35 5.19
N PRO A 257 19.77 -3.67 5.15
CA PRO A 257 21.13 -4.17 4.99
C PRO A 257 21.85 -3.62 3.76
N SER A 258 21.13 -3.32 2.67
CA SER A 258 21.72 -2.80 1.45
C SER A 258 22.03 -1.30 1.49
N TYR A 259 21.64 -0.58 2.55
CA TYR A 259 21.82 0.87 2.67
C TYR A 259 23.26 1.32 2.44
N GLY A 260 24.25 0.67 3.07
CA GLY A 260 25.65 1.05 2.93
C GLY A 260 26.21 0.92 1.50
N LYS A 261 25.57 0.11 0.64
CA LYS A 261 25.95 -0.04 -0.78
C LYS A 261 25.17 0.90 -1.70
N LEU A 262 23.97 1.32 -1.29
CA LEU A 262 23.03 2.08 -2.11
C LEU A 262 22.94 3.56 -1.71
N CYS A 263 23.50 3.95 -0.56
CA CYS A 263 23.42 5.32 -0.05
C CYS A 263 24.03 6.35 -1.02
N ASP A 264 25.08 5.98 -1.73
CA ASP A 264 25.74 6.84 -2.72
C ASP A 264 24.91 7.03 -4.01
N PHE A 265 23.87 6.20 -4.20
CA PHE A 265 22.99 6.20 -5.38
C PHE A 265 21.58 6.70 -5.06
N GLN A 266 21.39 7.45 -3.96
CA GLN A 266 20.08 8.01 -3.60
C GLN A 266 19.58 9.07 -4.60
N SER A 267 20.45 9.63 -5.44
CA SER A 267 20.04 10.47 -6.56
C SER A 267 19.43 9.68 -7.73
N GLU A 268 19.67 8.36 -7.78
CA GLU A 268 19.13 7.49 -8.82
C GLU A 268 17.79 6.89 -8.37
N VAL A 269 16.82 6.84 -9.29
CA VAL A 269 15.51 6.21 -9.05
C VAL A 269 15.67 4.77 -8.59
N SER A 270 16.57 4.02 -9.23
CA SER A 270 16.79 2.60 -8.93
C SER A 270 17.36 2.34 -7.54
N GLY A 271 18.28 3.18 -7.06
CA GLY A 271 18.81 3.07 -5.70
C GLY A 271 17.73 3.32 -4.65
N ARG A 272 16.89 4.34 -4.87
CA ARG A 272 15.77 4.67 -3.97
C ARG A 272 14.72 3.57 -3.92
N GLN A 273 14.26 3.10 -5.07
CA GLN A 273 13.25 2.04 -5.15
C GLN A 273 13.71 0.72 -4.51
N LEU A 274 15.00 0.38 -4.61
CA LEU A 274 15.56 -0.80 -3.93
C LEU A 274 15.50 -0.66 -2.41
N LEU A 275 15.88 0.50 -1.87
CA LEU A 275 15.82 0.75 -0.42
C LEU A 275 14.38 0.81 0.10
N ASP A 276 13.47 1.35 -0.69
CA ASP A 276 12.04 1.38 -0.38
C ASP A 276 11.44 -0.02 -0.35
N ALA A 277 11.77 -0.85 -1.34
CA ALA A 277 11.36 -2.25 -1.39
C ALA A 277 11.93 -3.07 -0.23
N GLU A 278 13.20 -2.89 0.11
CA GLU A 278 13.84 -3.57 1.25
C GLU A 278 13.18 -3.18 2.59
N LEU A 279 12.94 -1.89 2.81
CA LEU A 279 12.24 -1.42 4.00
C LEU A 279 10.81 -1.95 4.06
N ALA A 280 10.08 -1.93 2.94
CA ALA A 280 8.73 -2.47 2.88
C ALA A 280 8.70 -3.99 3.12
N MET A 281 9.72 -4.73 2.67
CA MET A 281 9.86 -6.17 2.91
C MET A 281 10.03 -6.49 4.40
N ASP A 282 10.78 -5.66 5.13
CA ASP A 282 10.95 -5.77 6.59
C ASP A 282 9.64 -5.45 7.35
N LEU A 283 8.93 -4.41 6.91
CA LEU A 283 7.68 -3.98 7.55
C LEU A 283 6.47 -4.86 7.22
N ALA A 284 6.44 -5.54 6.07
CA ALA A 284 5.25 -6.25 5.60
C ALA A 284 4.75 -7.38 6.52
N PRO A 285 5.60 -8.26 7.09
CA PRO A 285 5.16 -9.22 8.12
C PRO A 285 4.58 -8.48 9.31
N GLY A 286 5.25 -7.39 9.70
CA GLY A 286 4.88 -6.35 10.66
C GLY A 286 3.45 -5.84 10.55
N LEU A 287 2.93 -5.85 9.33
CA LEU A 287 1.61 -5.39 8.98
C LEU A 287 0.64 -6.56 8.83
N GLY A 288 1.11 -7.80 8.68
CA GLY A 288 0.27 -8.97 8.41
C GLY A 288 0.04 -9.21 6.92
N CYS A 289 0.99 -8.76 6.10
CA CYS A 289 1.07 -9.07 4.68
C CYS A 289 2.14 -10.15 4.46
N ARG A 290 1.77 -11.26 3.82
CA ARG A 290 2.63 -12.41 3.51
C ARG A 290 3.32 -12.27 2.17
N TRP A 291 2.79 -11.42 1.31
CA TRP A 291 3.33 -11.12 -0.01
C TRP A 291 3.56 -9.62 -0.17
N LEU A 292 4.61 -9.30 -0.90
CA LEU A 292 4.94 -7.94 -1.31
C LEU A 292 5.11 -7.90 -2.82
N VAL A 293 4.51 -6.90 -3.46
CA VAL A 293 4.60 -6.65 -4.90
C VAL A 293 5.11 -5.23 -5.11
N CYS A 294 6.28 -5.09 -5.71
CA CYS A 294 6.82 -3.79 -6.12
C CYS A 294 6.22 -3.41 -7.47
N LEU A 295 5.50 -2.30 -7.52
CA LEU A 295 4.89 -1.77 -8.75
C LEU A 295 5.28 -0.31 -8.93
N ASP A 296 5.53 0.09 -10.16
CA ASP A 296 5.61 1.51 -10.48
C ASP A 296 4.21 2.13 -10.45
N SER A 297 4.12 3.44 -10.23
CA SER A 297 2.82 4.13 -10.14
C SER A 297 2.03 4.13 -11.45
N ASP A 298 2.66 3.70 -12.55
CA ASP A 298 2.05 3.49 -13.85
C ASP A 298 1.74 2.00 -14.13
N GLU A 299 1.66 1.14 -13.11
CA GLU A 299 1.39 -0.30 -13.24
C GLU A 299 0.20 -0.77 -12.41
N LEU A 300 -0.61 -1.69 -12.96
CA LEU A 300 -1.64 -2.43 -12.22
C LEU A 300 -1.34 -3.92 -12.18
N PHE A 301 -1.40 -4.53 -11.00
CA PHE A 301 -1.44 -5.98 -10.87
C PHE A 301 -2.85 -6.49 -11.17
N CYS A 302 -3.05 -6.97 -12.40
CA CYS A 302 -4.36 -7.31 -12.92
C CYS A 302 -4.63 -8.81 -12.83
N THR A 303 -5.84 -9.14 -12.36
CA THR A 303 -6.41 -10.48 -12.51
C THR A 303 -7.87 -10.42 -12.94
N GLU A 304 -8.32 -11.40 -13.72
CA GLU A 304 -9.74 -11.60 -14.03
C GLU A 304 -10.55 -12.00 -12.79
N LYS A 305 -9.89 -12.57 -11.78
CA LYS A 305 -10.51 -12.91 -10.50
C LYS A 305 -10.94 -11.63 -9.75
N PRO A 306 -11.97 -11.73 -8.89
CA PRO A 306 -12.41 -10.58 -8.08
C PRO A 306 -11.36 -10.13 -7.05
N SER A 307 -10.45 -11.01 -6.64
CA SER A 307 -9.41 -10.74 -5.65
C SER A 307 -8.12 -11.46 -6.01
N VAL A 308 -6.97 -10.89 -5.61
CA VAL A 308 -5.64 -11.50 -5.72
C VAL A 308 -5.37 -12.56 -4.64
N VAL A 309 -6.17 -12.59 -3.58
CA VAL A 309 -5.93 -13.48 -2.42
C VAL A 309 -5.83 -14.96 -2.82
N PRO A 310 -6.76 -15.55 -3.61
CA PRO A 310 -6.67 -16.98 -3.96
C PRO A 310 -5.40 -17.34 -4.73
N HIS A 311 -4.91 -16.42 -5.56
CA HIS A 311 -3.67 -16.63 -6.29
C HIS A 311 -2.46 -16.70 -5.35
N PHE A 312 -2.38 -15.79 -4.39
CA PHE A 312 -1.31 -15.82 -3.40
C PHE A 312 -1.42 -17.00 -2.42
N GLU A 313 -2.64 -17.45 -2.08
CA GLU A 313 -2.86 -18.69 -1.33
C GLU A 313 -2.32 -19.91 -2.11
N GLU A 314 -2.63 -20.01 -3.40
CA GLU A 314 -2.14 -21.09 -4.27
C GLU A 314 -0.61 -21.12 -4.35
N LEU A 315 0.04 -19.96 -4.46
CA LEU A 315 1.50 -19.87 -4.44
C LEU A 315 2.08 -20.36 -3.11
N GLU A 316 1.43 -20.06 -1.98
CA GLU A 316 1.86 -20.54 -0.66
C GLU A 316 1.71 -22.05 -0.52
N GLU A 317 0.60 -22.63 -0.97
CA GLU A 317 0.35 -24.08 -0.99
C GLU A 317 1.38 -24.82 -1.83
N LYS A 318 1.85 -24.19 -2.92
CA LYS A 318 2.90 -24.71 -3.79
C LYS A 318 4.32 -24.42 -3.29
N TYR A 319 4.47 -23.84 -2.09
CA TYR A 319 5.76 -23.46 -1.52
C TYR A 319 6.59 -22.53 -2.42
N VAL A 320 5.92 -21.68 -3.19
CA VAL A 320 6.55 -20.64 -4.00
C VAL A 320 6.82 -19.42 -3.12
N TYR A 321 8.03 -18.85 -3.22
CA TYR A 321 8.46 -17.69 -2.46
C TYR A 321 8.66 -16.45 -3.32
N GLN A 322 8.78 -16.63 -4.64
CA GLN A 322 8.79 -15.54 -5.60
C GLN A 322 8.08 -16.00 -6.87
N MET A 323 7.26 -15.13 -7.46
CA MET A 323 6.67 -15.34 -8.77
C MET A 323 6.82 -14.08 -9.62
N SER A 324 7.43 -14.21 -10.80
CA SER A 324 7.48 -13.13 -11.80
C SER A 324 6.34 -13.27 -12.81
N TYR A 325 5.66 -12.16 -13.11
CA TYR A 325 4.49 -12.08 -13.97
C TYR A 325 4.81 -11.39 -15.29
N LEU A 326 4.12 -11.80 -16.35
CA LEU A 326 4.17 -11.11 -17.64
C LEU A 326 3.66 -9.68 -17.49
N ASN A 327 4.30 -8.73 -18.16
CA ASN A 327 3.76 -7.38 -18.32
C ASN A 327 3.22 -7.14 -19.73
N HIS A 328 2.17 -6.31 -19.83
CA HIS A 328 1.57 -5.90 -21.09
C HIS A 328 1.63 -4.37 -21.20
N GLU A 329 2.09 -3.88 -22.34
CA GLU A 329 2.39 -2.46 -22.54
C GLU A 329 1.16 -1.73 -23.10
N GLY A 330 0.63 -0.78 -22.34
CA GLY A 330 -0.54 0.02 -22.68
C GLY A 330 -0.32 0.86 -23.94
N VAL A 331 -1.33 0.86 -24.81
CA VAL A 331 -1.35 1.59 -26.08
C VAL A 331 -2.44 2.66 -25.98
N PRO A 332 -2.09 3.94 -25.88
CA PRO A 332 -3.08 5.00 -25.94
C PRO A 332 -3.68 5.05 -27.36
N GLU A 333 -4.99 5.22 -27.43
CA GLU A 333 -5.75 5.43 -28.67
C GLU A 333 -6.18 6.91 -28.83
N GLN A 334 -5.75 7.77 -27.90
CA GLN A 334 -6.01 9.21 -27.88
C GLN A 334 -4.75 9.99 -27.48
N MET A 335 -4.67 11.24 -27.93
CA MET A 335 -3.50 12.11 -27.71
C MET A 335 -3.15 12.33 -26.23
N ASP A 336 -4.15 12.40 -25.35
CA ASP A 336 -3.93 12.68 -23.94
C ASP A 336 -5.10 12.15 -23.07
N THR A 337 -4.85 12.03 -21.77
CA THR A 337 -5.85 11.60 -20.78
C THR A 337 -5.57 12.22 -19.42
N VAL A 338 -6.59 12.39 -18.58
CA VAL A 338 -6.40 12.81 -17.18
C VAL A 338 -6.08 11.61 -16.29
N ASP A 339 -6.71 10.47 -16.55
CA ASP A 339 -6.48 9.22 -15.84
C ASP A 339 -6.33 8.08 -16.85
N TYR A 340 -5.10 7.59 -17.00
CA TYR A 340 -4.83 6.53 -17.97
C TYR A 340 -5.31 5.15 -17.51
N PHE A 341 -5.47 4.94 -16.20
CA PHE A 341 -6.06 3.69 -15.70
C PHE A 341 -7.55 3.60 -16.03
N ALA A 342 -8.24 4.74 -16.12
CA ALA A 342 -9.66 4.76 -16.48
C ALA A 342 -9.90 4.69 -18.00
N THR A 343 -8.95 5.14 -18.83
CA THR A 343 -9.21 5.33 -20.28
C THR A 343 -8.47 4.37 -21.19
N VAL A 344 -7.27 3.90 -20.83
CA VAL A 344 -6.49 3.01 -21.70
C VAL A 344 -6.93 1.57 -21.52
N THR A 345 -7.36 0.95 -22.62
CA THR A 345 -7.90 -0.42 -22.63
C THR A 345 -7.18 -1.35 -23.61
N LEU A 346 -6.35 -0.83 -24.50
CA LEU A 346 -5.57 -1.60 -25.46
C LEU A 346 -4.15 -1.82 -24.90
N PHE A 347 -3.64 -3.05 -25.00
CA PHE A 347 -2.31 -3.40 -24.51
C PHE A 347 -1.60 -4.30 -25.51
N LYS A 348 -0.33 -4.01 -25.84
CA LYS A 348 0.55 -4.97 -26.52
C LYS A 348 0.81 -6.13 -25.55
N LYS A 349 0.54 -7.36 -25.99
CA LYS A 349 0.83 -8.54 -25.19
C LYS A 349 2.33 -8.70 -25.05
N HIS A 350 2.75 -9.27 -23.92
CA HIS A 350 4.13 -9.68 -23.73
C HIS A 350 4.59 -10.52 -24.93
N GLN A 351 5.81 -10.31 -25.42
CA GLN A 351 6.30 -10.98 -26.65
C GLN A 351 6.19 -12.50 -26.60
N PHE A 352 6.42 -13.12 -25.42
CA PHE A 352 6.26 -14.56 -25.21
C PHE A 352 4.81 -15.06 -25.27
N ALA A 353 3.83 -14.16 -25.17
CA ALA A 353 2.40 -14.47 -25.25
C ALA A 353 1.79 -14.12 -26.63
N VAL A 354 2.58 -13.60 -27.58
CA VAL A 354 2.14 -13.32 -28.94
C VAL A 354 2.20 -14.63 -29.76
N PRO A 355 1.12 -15.03 -30.44
CA PRO A 355 1.09 -16.27 -31.19
C PRO A 355 2.01 -16.21 -32.42
N LEU A 356 2.53 -17.36 -32.85
CA LEU A 356 3.47 -17.45 -33.98
C LEU A 356 2.76 -17.55 -35.34
N THR A 357 1.63 -16.85 -35.51
CA THR A 357 0.88 -16.85 -36.78
C THR A 357 1.47 -15.82 -37.76
N ALA A 358 1.22 -15.99 -39.07
CA ALA A 358 1.65 -14.99 -40.06
C ALA A 358 1.04 -13.58 -39.81
N PRO A 359 -0.25 -13.44 -39.46
CA PRO A 359 -0.83 -12.16 -39.06
C PRO A 359 -0.13 -11.52 -37.85
N ALA A 360 0.14 -12.29 -36.79
CA ALA A 360 0.83 -11.81 -35.60
C ALA A 360 2.25 -11.32 -35.90
N ARG A 361 3.00 -12.05 -36.74
CA ARG A 361 4.31 -11.59 -37.22
C ARG A 361 4.23 -10.29 -38.01
N GLY A 362 3.17 -10.11 -38.81
CA GLY A 362 2.91 -8.85 -39.52
C GLY A 362 2.65 -7.69 -38.56
N ALA A 363 1.89 -7.94 -37.49
CA ALA A 363 1.65 -6.98 -36.42
C ALA A 363 2.92 -6.60 -35.64
N LEU A 364 3.78 -7.57 -35.30
CA LEU A 364 5.08 -7.28 -34.69
C LEU A 364 5.93 -6.36 -35.58
N ARG A 365 6.01 -6.65 -36.89
CA ARG A 365 6.74 -5.79 -37.85
C ARG A 365 6.17 -4.39 -37.95
N PHE A 366 4.85 -4.24 -37.86
CA PHE A 366 4.21 -2.93 -37.82
C PHE A 366 4.75 -2.08 -36.66
N TRP A 367 4.73 -2.61 -35.44
CA TRP A 367 5.25 -1.92 -34.26
C TRP A 367 6.76 -1.65 -34.35
N MET A 368 7.54 -2.64 -34.77
CA MET A 368 8.98 -2.48 -34.95
C MET A 368 9.30 -1.40 -35.99
N SER A 369 8.50 -1.26 -37.05
CA SER A 369 8.70 -0.21 -38.07
C SER A 369 8.35 1.20 -37.59
N ARG A 370 7.52 1.31 -36.54
CA ARG A 370 7.16 2.58 -35.90
C ARG A 370 8.27 3.06 -34.98
N SER A 371 8.90 2.15 -34.26
CA SER A 371 10.01 2.46 -33.37
C SER A 371 11.30 2.78 -34.12
N GLN A 372 12.02 3.83 -33.70
CA GLN A 372 13.33 4.17 -34.27
C GLN A 372 14.35 3.03 -34.14
N ARG A 373 14.17 2.18 -33.12
CA ARG A 373 15.11 1.10 -32.78
C ARG A 373 14.61 -0.29 -33.15
N GLY A 374 13.50 -0.39 -33.87
CA GLY A 374 12.97 -1.68 -34.27
C GLY A 374 12.35 -2.47 -33.12
N HIS A 375 11.88 -1.80 -32.06
CA HIS A 375 11.36 -2.46 -30.87
C HIS A 375 9.84 -2.67 -30.95
N PHE A 376 9.37 -3.82 -30.46
CA PHE A 376 7.93 -4.09 -30.28
C PHE A 376 7.43 -3.50 -28.96
N PHE A 377 8.10 -3.81 -27.84
CA PHE A 377 7.92 -3.12 -26.56
C PHE A 377 8.90 -1.94 -26.49
N LEU A 378 8.39 -0.75 -26.18
CA LEU A 378 9.23 0.44 -26.02
C LEU A 378 9.82 0.50 -24.61
N PHE A 379 9.13 -0.11 -23.64
CA PHE A 379 9.52 -0.20 -22.24
C PHE A 379 10.03 -1.61 -21.93
N TYR A 380 10.24 -1.91 -20.66
CA TYR A 380 10.82 -3.18 -20.24
C TYR A 380 9.86 -4.36 -20.47
N ASP A 381 10.41 -5.56 -20.62
CA ASP A 381 9.70 -6.84 -20.82
C ASP A 381 10.13 -7.92 -19.81
N ASN A 382 10.78 -7.52 -18.71
CA ASN A 382 11.25 -8.42 -17.67
C ASN A 382 10.20 -8.69 -16.57
N GLY A 383 8.95 -8.24 -16.76
CA GLY A 383 7.85 -8.46 -15.82
C GLY A 383 8.01 -7.74 -14.47
N LYS A 384 7.14 -8.05 -13.51
CA LYS A 384 7.31 -7.69 -12.09
C LYS A 384 7.17 -8.94 -11.23
N SER A 385 7.76 -8.94 -10.05
CA SER A 385 7.65 -10.07 -9.13
C SER A 385 6.88 -9.74 -7.87
N ALA A 386 6.15 -10.74 -7.39
CA ALA A 386 5.71 -10.82 -6.01
C ALA A 386 6.69 -11.70 -5.24
N CYS A 387 6.99 -11.31 -4.01
CA CYS A 387 7.90 -12.04 -3.13
C CYS A 387 7.29 -12.23 -1.74
N ARG A 388 7.55 -13.39 -1.14
CA ARG A 388 7.05 -13.76 0.17
C ARG A 388 7.82 -13.01 1.25
N THR A 389 7.10 -12.46 2.21
CA THR A 389 7.66 -11.61 3.26
C THR A 389 8.20 -12.46 4.40
N GLY A 390 9.13 -11.91 5.18
CA GLY A 390 9.71 -12.60 6.34
C GLY A 390 10.56 -13.84 6.01
N CYS A 391 10.87 -14.09 4.74
CA CYS A 391 11.67 -15.24 4.31
C CYS A 391 13.18 -14.93 4.20
N GLY A 392 13.61 -13.69 4.49
CA GLY A 392 15.01 -13.27 4.35
C GLY A 392 15.43 -12.96 2.91
N ALA A 393 14.47 -12.75 2.00
CA ALA A 393 14.74 -12.28 0.65
C ALA A 393 15.32 -10.86 0.66
N VAL A 394 16.30 -10.62 -0.21
CA VAL A 394 16.89 -9.28 -0.42
C VAL A 394 16.68 -8.84 -1.85
N PRO A 395 16.44 -7.55 -2.13
CA PRO A 395 16.15 -7.10 -3.49
C PRO A 395 17.41 -7.20 -4.36
N LEU A 396 17.26 -7.75 -5.57
CA LEU A 396 18.30 -7.76 -6.62
C LEU A 396 18.12 -6.60 -7.59
N SER A 397 16.87 -6.33 -7.93
CA SER A 397 16.42 -5.25 -8.79
C SER A 397 14.98 -4.89 -8.37
N GLN A 398 14.38 -3.89 -9.02
CA GLN A 398 12.96 -3.58 -8.86
C GLN A 398 12.03 -4.72 -9.29
N HIS A 399 12.55 -5.71 -10.03
CA HIS A 399 11.79 -6.78 -10.65
C HIS A 399 12.06 -8.15 -10.02
N LEU A 400 13.13 -8.30 -9.23
CA LEU A 400 13.60 -9.59 -8.73
C LEU A 400 14.20 -9.50 -7.33
N TRP A 401 14.06 -10.60 -6.60
CA TRP A 401 14.62 -10.82 -5.27
C TRP A 401 15.58 -12.00 -5.27
N ARG A 402 16.61 -11.90 -4.43
CA ARG A 402 17.50 -13.01 -4.09
C ARG A 402 16.90 -13.72 -2.89
N LEU A 403 16.43 -14.94 -3.12
CA LEU A 403 15.91 -15.80 -2.06
C LEU A 403 17.05 -16.54 -1.34
N PRO A 404 16.89 -16.85 -0.04
CA PRO A 404 17.75 -17.81 0.63
C PRO A 404 17.72 -19.20 -0.02
N SER A 405 18.77 -19.98 0.22
CA SER A 405 18.90 -21.33 -0.31
C SER A 405 17.73 -22.23 0.10
N GLY A 406 17.16 -22.96 -0.86
CA GLY A 406 16.07 -23.91 -0.62
C GLY A 406 14.66 -23.35 -0.87
N TYR A 407 14.52 -22.04 -1.11
CA TYR A 407 13.23 -21.45 -1.50
C TYR A 407 13.05 -21.40 -3.02
N GLN A 408 11.81 -21.62 -3.45
CA GLN A 408 11.47 -21.69 -4.86
C GLN A 408 11.10 -20.32 -5.43
N SER A 409 11.78 -19.94 -6.50
CA SER A 409 11.38 -18.84 -7.39
C SER A 409 10.73 -19.42 -8.64
N CYS A 410 9.60 -18.87 -9.05
CA CYS A 410 8.91 -19.20 -10.29
C CYS A 410 8.80 -17.98 -11.22
N THR A 411 8.56 -18.23 -12.50
CA THR A 411 8.40 -17.17 -13.49
C THR A 411 7.41 -17.56 -14.60
N ALA A 412 6.57 -16.62 -15.00
CA ALA A 412 5.75 -16.68 -16.21
C ALA A 412 6.53 -16.37 -17.49
N LEU A 413 7.78 -15.90 -17.34
CA LEU A 413 8.64 -15.56 -18.46
C LEU A 413 9.31 -16.83 -18.99
N ALA A 414 8.79 -17.35 -20.10
CA ALA A 414 9.41 -18.44 -20.84
C ALA A 414 10.65 -17.93 -21.60
N ASP A 415 11.70 -17.56 -20.86
CA ASP A 415 12.93 -17.06 -21.46
C ASP A 415 13.84 -18.19 -21.94
N PRO A 416 13.97 -18.41 -23.26
CA PRO A 416 14.79 -19.48 -23.80
C PRO A 416 16.29 -19.29 -23.55
N ARG A 417 16.75 -18.10 -23.14
CA ARG A 417 18.18 -17.82 -22.87
C ARG A 417 18.61 -18.30 -21.48
N ASN A 418 17.70 -18.23 -20.52
CA ASN A 418 17.96 -18.65 -19.15
C ASN A 418 17.81 -20.17 -18.97
N MET A 419 17.09 -20.83 -19.89
CA MET A 419 16.81 -22.28 -19.87
C MET A 419 16.28 -22.78 -18.52
N ASP A 420 15.67 -21.89 -17.72
CA ASP A 420 15.10 -22.21 -16.42
C ASP A 420 13.71 -22.84 -16.59
N VAL A 421 13.72 -24.09 -17.05
CA VAL A 421 12.50 -24.88 -17.24
C VAL A 421 11.87 -25.26 -15.90
N HIS A 422 12.66 -25.33 -14.82
CA HIS A 422 12.20 -25.77 -13.50
C HIS A 422 11.41 -24.66 -12.78
N GLY A 423 11.85 -23.41 -12.90
CA GLY A 423 11.15 -22.23 -12.39
C GLY A 423 9.99 -21.77 -13.26
N PHE A 424 9.92 -22.20 -14.52
CA PHE A 424 8.82 -21.79 -15.40
C PHE A 424 7.45 -22.28 -14.90
N ARG A 425 6.47 -21.38 -14.91
CA ARG A 425 5.06 -21.66 -14.62
C ARG A 425 4.22 -20.91 -15.65
N GLU A 426 3.41 -21.63 -16.41
CA GLU A 426 2.44 -21.00 -17.30
C GLU A 426 1.43 -20.20 -16.46
N CYS A 427 1.42 -18.89 -16.65
CA CYS A 427 0.61 -17.95 -15.87
C CYS A 427 0.31 -16.73 -16.74
N ALA A 428 -0.82 -16.76 -17.44
CA ALA A 428 -1.34 -15.62 -18.19
C ALA A 428 -2.18 -14.67 -17.30
N ASP A 429 -2.73 -15.20 -16.20
CA ASP A 429 -3.47 -14.49 -15.17
C ASP A 429 -2.98 -14.97 -13.80
N PRO A 430 -2.59 -14.08 -12.86
CA PRO A 430 -2.50 -12.63 -12.99
C PRO A 430 -1.38 -12.16 -13.94
N CYS A 431 -1.45 -10.89 -14.36
CA CYS A 431 -0.43 -10.19 -15.13
C CYS A 431 -0.26 -8.74 -14.67
N VAL A 432 0.76 -8.04 -15.18
CA VAL A 432 0.99 -6.62 -14.93
C VAL A 432 0.55 -5.82 -16.15
N LEU A 433 -0.39 -4.91 -15.98
CA LEU A 433 -0.73 -3.93 -17.01
C LEU A 433 0.12 -2.69 -16.78
N HIS A 434 0.99 -2.37 -17.73
CA HIS A 434 1.90 -1.22 -17.66
C HIS A 434 1.36 -0.08 -18.51
N PHE A 435 1.25 1.12 -17.94
CA PHE A 435 0.70 2.34 -18.56
C PHE A 435 1.79 3.42 -18.70
N PRO A 436 2.91 3.10 -19.35
CA PRO A 436 4.16 3.83 -19.17
C PRO A 436 4.09 5.30 -19.61
N ILE A 437 3.40 5.55 -20.73
CA ILE A 437 3.20 6.87 -21.34
C ILE A 437 1.86 6.84 -22.08
N CYS A 438 0.79 7.22 -21.39
CA CYS A 438 -0.56 7.16 -21.90
C CYS A 438 -1.14 8.54 -22.26
N GLY A 439 -0.27 9.45 -22.72
CA GLY A 439 -0.66 10.77 -23.21
C GLY A 439 0.56 11.69 -23.40
N VAL A 440 0.47 12.64 -24.32
CA VAL A 440 1.59 13.54 -24.63
C VAL A 440 2.04 14.37 -23.43
N LYS A 441 1.11 14.83 -22.58
CA LYS A 441 1.49 15.59 -21.39
C LYS A 441 2.18 14.71 -20.34
N TRP A 442 1.78 13.44 -20.23
CA TRP A 442 2.46 12.46 -19.38
C TRP A 442 3.86 12.15 -19.90
N PHE A 443 4.03 12.05 -21.21
CA PHE A 443 5.34 11.89 -21.83
C PHE A 443 6.28 13.04 -21.44
N THR A 444 5.84 14.28 -21.68
CA THR A 444 6.62 15.48 -21.37
C THR A 444 6.92 15.59 -19.87
N ALA A 445 5.92 15.36 -19.01
CA ALA A 445 6.09 15.40 -17.56
C ALA A 445 7.12 14.37 -17.06
N LYS A 446 7.08 13.13 -17.60
CA LYS A 446 7.98 12.03 -17.21
C LYS A 446 9.44 12.41 -17.47
N TYR A 447 9.77 12.83 -18.69
CA TYR A 447 11.17 13.17 -19.03
C TYR A 447 11.62 14.53 -18.51
N LYS A 448 10.70 15.46 -18.23
CA LYS A 448 11.02 16.67 -17.46
C LYS A 448 11.39 16.35 -16.01
N THR A 449 10.69 15.39 -15.39
CA THR A 449 10.96 14.96 -14.02
C THR A 449 12.26 14.17 -13.92
N LEU A 450 12.50 13.25 -14.86
CA LEU A 450 13.75 12.48 -14.90
C LEU A 450 14.96 13.34 -15.25
N GLY A 451 14.76 14.41 -16.05
CA GLY A 451 15.82 15.29 -16.50
C GLY A 451 16.89 14.56 -17.33
N SER A 452 18.10 15.11 -17.36
CA SER A 452 19.25 14.50 -18.05
C SER A 452 19.90 13.43 -17.17
N PHE A 453 19.31 12.24 -17.10
CA PHE A 453 19.90 11.12 -16.36
C PHE A 453 21.13 10.53 -17.08
N PRO A 454 22.12 9.97 -16.35
CA PRO A 454 23.37 9.46 -16.91
C PRO A 454 23.18 8.26 -17.86
N ASP A 455 24.15 8.02 -18.75
CA ASP A 455 24.19 6.82 -19.61
C ASP A 455 24.63 5.54 -18.86
N LYS A 456 24.49 5.50 -17.53
CA LYS A 456 24.82 4.34 -16.70
C LYS A 456 23.85 4.19 -15.54
N TRP A 457 23.45 2.95 -15.24
CA TRP A 457 22.83 2.57 -13.98
C TRP A 457 23.88 2.42 -12.87
N LEU A 458 23.59 2.95 -11.68
CA LEU A 458 24.41 2.88 -10.48
C LEU A 458 25.87 3.26 -10.75
N GLY A 459 26.07 4.22 -11.66
CA GLY A 459 27.38 4.64 -12.18
C GLY A 459 28.22 3.57 -12.89
N ARG A 460 27.73 2.33 -13.03
CA ARG A 460 28.53 1.15 -13.41
C ARG A 460 28.06 0.48 -14.69
N VAL A 461 26.76 0.31 -14.87
CA VAL A 461 26.21 -0.50 -15.97
C VAL A 461 25.75 0.42 -17.09
N PRO A 462 26.34 0.38 -18.30
CA PRO A 462 25.92 1.23 -19.41
C PRO A 462 24.44 1.06 -19.76
N LEU A 463 23.76 2.18 -20.00
CA LEU A 463 22.43 2.16 -20.59
C LEU A 463 22.53 1.72 -22.04
N SER A 464 21.74 0.73 -22.41
CA SER A 464 21.50 0.43 -23.81
C SER A 464 20.72 1.56 -24.46
N GLU A 465 21.08 1.88 -25.70
CA GLU A 465 20.28 2.79 -26.49
C GLU A 465 18.84 2.26 -26.60
N SER A 466 17.87 3.10 -26.30
CA SER A 466 16.47 2.73 -26.12
C SER A 466 15.55 3.92 -26.36
N PHE A 467 14.25 3.66 -26.39
CA PHE A 467 13.23 4.71 -26.41
C PHE A 467 13.46 5.75 -25.28
N HIS A 468 13.90 5.31 -24.11
CA HIS A 468 14.21 6.20 -22.99
C HIS A 468 15.38 7.15 -23.26
N THR A 469 16.46 6.67 -23.88
CA THR A 469 17.62 7.52 -24.20
C THR A 469 17.29 8.52 -25.31
N ASP A 470 16.45 8.13 -26.25
CA ASP A 470 15.97 8.99 -27.33
C ASP A 470 15.05 10.08 -26.76
N ALA A 471 14.04 9.69 -26.00
CA ALA A 471 13.12 10.60 -25.35
C ALA A 471 13.82 11.59 -24.39
N ARG A 472 14.81 11.14 -23.62
CA ARG A 472 15.67 12.04 -22.81
C ARG A 472 16.35 13.09 -23.70
N SER A 473 16.94 12.65 -24.81
CA SER A 473 17.66 13.55 -25.72
C SER A 473 16.73 14.59 -26.35
N LEU A 474 15.52 14.19 -26.73
CA LEU A 474 14.48 15.11 -27.21
C LEU A 474 14.04 16.09 -26.12
N ALA A 475 13.81 15.60 -24.90
CA ALA A 475 13.36 16.42 -23.77
C ALA A 475 14.35 17.50 -23.36
N CYS A 476 15.66 17.30 -23.62
CA CYS A 476 16.71 18.30 -23.35
C CYS A 476 16.97 19.27 -24.52
N GLY A 477 16.29 19.10 -25.66
CA GLY A 477 16.50 19.91 -26.87
C GLY A 477 15.73 21.25 -26.89
N PRO A 478 16.10 22.19 -27.79
CA PRO A 478 15.47 23.51 -27.90
C PRO A 478 14.02 23.50 -28.46
N SER A 479 13.48 22.33 -28.81
CA SER A 479 12.11 22.15 -29.31
C SER A 479 11.45 20.90 -28.72
N ALA A 480 11.77 20.62 -27.45
CA ALA A 480 11.37 19.41 -26.73
C ALA A 480 9.87 19.08 -26.84
N GLU A 481 8.98 20.07 -26.67
CA GLU A 481 7.53 19.81 -26.69
C GLU A 481 7.05 19.27 -28.04
N THR A 482 7.41 19.93 -29.15
CA THR A 482 7.03 19.50 -30.51
C THR A 482 7.67 18.15 -30.87
N GLN A 483 8.95 17.97 -30.55
CA GLN A 483 9.66 16.73 -30.87
C GLN A 483 9.14 15.52 -30.07
N LEU A 484 8.78 15.72 -28.79
CA LEU A 484 8.15 14.68 -27.97
C LEU A 484 6.74 14.36 -28.47
N GLU A 485 5.97 15.36 -28.92
CA GLU A 485 4.66 15.13 -29.52
C GLU A 485 4.74 14.31 -30.81
N GLU A 486 5.69 14.62 -31.69
CA GLU A 486 5.94 13.86 -32.92
C GLU A 486 6.38 12.43 -32.61
N ALA A 487 7.32 12.24 -31.68
CA ALA A 487 7.76 10.92 -31.23
C ALA A 487 6.59 10.12 -30.60
N PHE A 488 5.71 10.77 -29.84
CA PHE A 488 4.52 10.12 -29.28
C PHE A 488 3.56 9.62 -30.35
N LYS A 489 3.23 10.47 -31.34
CA LYS A 489 2.36 10.09 -32.47
C LYS A 489 2.96 8.97 -33.31
N GLN A 490 4.28 8.98 -33.47
CA GLN A 490 4.99 8.01 -34.30
C GLN A 490 5.20 6.66 -33.62
N GLU A 491 5.61 6.64 -32.35
CA GLU A 491 6.07 5.41 -31.68
C GLU A 491 5.04 4.83 -30.70
N VAL A 492 4.23 5.67 -30.05
CA VAL A 492 3.39 5.27 -28.89
C VAL A 492 1.90 5.18 -29.23
N LEU A 493 1.35 6.24 -29.83
CA LEU A 493 -0.08 6.42 -30.09
C LEU A 493 -0.57 5.48 -31.21
N LEU A 494 -1.79 4.96 -31.10
CA LEU A 494 -2.47 4.25 -32.18
C LEU A 494 -3.91 4.78 -32.37
N GLU A 495 -4.08 5.81 -33.19
CA GLU A 495 -5.40 6.43 -33.45
C GLU A 495 -6.26 5.65 -34.45
N ASP A 496 -5.64 4.83 -35.30
CA ASP A 496 -6.37 4.06 -36.31
C ASP A 496 -7.11 2.88 -35.65
N ALA A 497 -8.42 3.02 -35.50
CA ALA A 497 -9.29 2.01 -34.89
C ALA A 497 -9.35 0.69 -35.68
N MET A 498 -9.21 0.73 -37.01
CA MET A 498 -9.17 -0.49 -37.82
C MET A 498 -7.87 -1.24 -37.57
N GLU A 499 -6.76 -0.51 -37.50
CA GLU A 499 -5.47 -1.08 -37.16
C GLU A 499 -5.46 -1.63 -35.72
N ALA A 500 -6.00 -0.90 -34.75
CA ALA A 500 -6.15 -1.37 -33.37
C ALA A 500 -6.95 -2.69 -33.31
N THR A 501 -8.03 -2.80 -34.08
CA THR A 501 -8.83 -4.03 -34.18
C THR A 501 -7.99 -5.18 -34.78
N ARG A 502 -7.28 -4.93 -35.88
CA ARG A 502 -6.37 -5.92 -36.51
C ARG A 502 -5.31 -6.43 -35.53
N GLN A 503 -4.76 -5.55 -34.69
CA GLN A 503 -3.75 -5.90 -33.69
C GLN A 503 -4.31 -6.84 -32.61
N VAL A 504 -5.57 -6.66 -32.21
CA VAL A 504 -6.28 -7.57 -31.31
C VAL A 504 -6.59 -8.90 -32.00
N ASP A 505 -7.17 -8.86 -33.21
CA ASP A 505 -7.59 -10.06 -33.94
C ASP A 505 -6.43 -11.01 -34.25
N CYS A 506 -5.24 -10.46 -34.51
CA CYS A 506 -4.04 -11.28 -34.75
C CYS A 506 -3.34 -11.76 -33.47
N GLY A 507 -3.78 -11.30 -32.29
CA GLY A 507 -3.23 -11.68 -30.98
C GLY A 507 -1.94 -10.97 -30.57
N ALA A 508 -1.53 -9.90 -31.26
CA ALA A 508 -0.38 -9.08 -30.85
C ALA A 508 -0.75 -8.11 -29.72
N CYS A 509 -1.99 -7.62 -29.71
CA CYS A 509 -2.57 -6.84 -28.63
C CYS A 509 -3.73 -7.59 -27.96
N THR A 510 -4.09 -7.15 -26.77
CA THR A 510 -5.31 -7.54 -26.07
C THR A 510 -6.08 -6.29 -25.66
N ARG A 511 -7.41 -6.42 -25.52
CA ARG A 511 -8.27 -5.35 -25.02
C ARG A 511 -8.87 -5.78 -23.68
N SER A 512 -8.63 -5.00 -22.65
CA SER A 512 -9.21 -5.20 -21.31
C SER A 512 -9.79 -3.88 -20.82
N SER A 513 -11.03 -3.90 -20.34
CA SER A 513 -11.69 -2.77 -19.69
C SER A 513 -12.07 -3.09 -18.24
N SER A 514 -11.69 -4.26 -17.73
CA SER A 514 -12.08 -4.73 -16.40
C SER A 514 -11.53 -3.84 -15.28
N HIS A 515 -10.33 -3.27 -15.47
CA HIS A 515 -9.74 -2.32 -14.54
C HIS A 515 -10.47 -0.98 -14.52
N ALA A 516 -10.78 -0.43 -15.69
CA ALA A 516 -11.57 0.80 -15.81
C ALA A 516 -12.98 0.64 -15.22
N GLN A 517 -13.65 -0.48 -15.50
CA GLN A 517 -14.99 -0.78 -14.94
C GLN A 517 -14.97 -0.90 -13.42
N LEU A 518 -13.93 -1.54 -12.85
CA LEU A 518 -13.78 -1.63 -11.40
C LEU A 518 -13.58 -0.26 -10.76
N LEU A 519 -12.76 0.60 -11.37
CA LEU A 519 -12.54 1.97 -10.91
C LEU A 519 -13.83 2.80 -10.92
N ASP A 520 -14.61 2.70 -11.99
CA ASP A 520 -15.91 3.38 -12.12
C ASP A 520 -16.91 2.92 -11.04
N ALA A 521 -16.96 1.60 -10.78
CA ALA A 521 -17.82 1.03 -9.73
C ALA A 521 -17.40 1.49 -8.32
N VAL A 522 -16.10 1.54 -8.04
CA VAL A 522 -15.57 2.00 -6.74
C VAL A 522 -15.81 3.50 -6.54
N GLN A 523 -15.66 4.30 -7.59
CA GLN A 523 -15.93 5.74 -7.54
C GLN A 523 -17.43 6.00 -7.31
N SER A 524 -18.29 5.31 -8.06
CA SER A 524 -19.76 5.40 -7.89
C SER A 524 -20.23 4.99 -6.50
N ALA A 525 -19.60 3.98 -5.88
CA ALA A 525 -19.91 3.57 -4.51
C ALA A 525 -19.46 4.61 -3.46
N ALA A 526 -18.36 5.32 -3.71
CA ALA A 526 -17.90 6.40 -2.84
C ALA A 526 -18.79 7.65 -2.95
N ASP A 527 -19.26 7.97 -4.17
CA ASP A 527 -20.13 9.11 -4.45
C ASP A 527 -21.61 8.82 -4.08
N GLY A 528 -22.04 7.56 -4.15
CA GLY A 528 -23.39 7.09 -3.81
C GLY A 528 -23.75 7.08 -2.31
N ILE A 529 -22.86 7.53 -1.43
CA ILE A 529 -23.19 7.85 -0.03
C ILE A 529 -23.87 9.25 0.06
N ALA A 530 -23.84 10.03 -1.03
CA ALA A 530 -24.47 11.35 -1.10
C ALA A 530 -25.82 11.41 -1.82
N ASP A 531 -26.32 10.34 -2.44
CA ASP A 531 -27.68 10.35 -3.00
C ASP A 531 -28.32 8.96 -3.07
N GLY A 532 -29.58 8.90 -2.63
CA GLY A 532 -30.43 7.71 -2.66
C GLY A 532 -30.83 7.26 -4.07
N PRO A 533 -31.44 6.07 -4.22
CA PRO A 533 -31.27 5.23 -5.39
C PRO A 533 -32.16 5.63 -6.55
N ASN A 534 -31.64 5.53 -7.77
CA ASN A 534 -32.46 5.17 -8.92
C ASN A 534 -31.73 4.25 -9.91
N LYS A 535 -32.53 3.32 -10.46
CA LYS A 535 -32.23 2.16 -11.33
C LYS A 535 -31.51 2.59 -12.62
N GLU A 536 -30.81 1.73 -13.38
CA GLU A 536 -31.33 0.51 -14.02
C GLU A 536 -30.20 -0.30 -14.69
N ALA A 537 -30.37 -1.62 -14.74
CA ALA A 537 -29.42 -2.57 -15.29
C ALA A 537 -29.54 -2.74 -16.81
N THR A 538 -28.43 -3.01 -17.49
CA THR A 538 -28.48 -3.68 -18.81
C THR A 538 -27.34 -4.70 -18.97
N LYS A 539 -27.73 -5.97 -19.01
CA LYS A 539 -26.93 -7.14 -19.41
C LYS A 539 -26.52 -7.03 -20.89
N LYS A 540 -25.31 -7.48 -21.24
CA LYS A 540 -25.04 -8.21 -22.48
C LYS A 540 -23.96 -9.29 -22.30
N THR A 541 -24.32 -10.49 -22.74
CA THR A 541 -23.62 -11.77 -22.84
C THR A 541 -22.87 -11.91 -24.17
N ALA A 542 -21.72 -12.61 -24.17
CA ALA A 542 -21.18 -13.48 -25.25
C ALA A 542 -19.84 -14.07 -24.77
N SER A 543 -19.75 -15.35 -24.39
CA SER A 543 -19.59 -16.59 -25.19
C SER A 543 -18.12 -17.02 -25.32
N HIS A 544 -17.76 -18.06 -24.55
CA HIS A 544 -16.51 -18.81 -24.64
C HIS A 544 -16.52 -19.73 -25.86
N GLU A 545 -15.40 -19.81 -26.57
CA GLU A 545 -15.05 -20.98 -27.36
C GLU A 545 -13.62 -21.44 -27.06
N VAL A 546 -13.50 -22.76 -26.92
CA VAL A 546 -12.32 -23.56 -26.57
C VAL A 546 -11.86 -24.26 -27.84
N LEU A 547 -10.57 -24.19 -28.18
CA LEU A 547 -9.88 -25.10 -29.11
C LEU A 547 -8.43 -25.21 -28.62
N ASP A 548 -8.06 -26.28 -27.91
CA ASP A 548 -7.64 -27.63 -28.35
C ASP A 548 -6.21 -27.70 -28.93
N HIS A 549 -5.45 -28.64 -28.37
CA HIS A 549 -4.01 -28.87 -28.55
C HIS A 549 -3.71 -29.64 -29.84
N GLU A 550 -2.58 -29.37 -30.50
CA GLU A 550 -1.54 -30.39 -30.79
C GLU A 550 -0.33 -29.88 -31.62
N THR A 551 0.87 -30.16 -31.09
CA THR A 551 2.17 -30.49 -31.73
C THR A 551 2.98 -29.49 -32.61
N LEU A 552 4.06 -28.97 -31.98
CA LEU A 552 5.50 -29.18 -32.26
C LEU A 552 6.10 -28.95 -33.68
N VAL A 553 7.05 -27.99 -33.76
CA VAL A 553 8.52 -28.11 -34.03
C VAL A 553 9.07 -26.80 -34.65
N GLY A 554 10.18 -26.27 -34.11
CA GLY A 554 11.21 -25.61 -34.94
C GLY A 554 11.50 -24.11 -34.73
N ILE A 555 12.41 -23.82 -33.79
CA ILE A 555 13.52 -22.85 -33.79
C ILE A 555 13.47 -21.62 -34.74
N GLU A 556 13.46 -20.41 -34.18
CA GLU A 556 14.51 -19.38 -34.28
C GLU A 556 13.98 -17.96 -33.95
N LYS A 557 14.84 -17.17 -33.28
CA LYS A 557 14.82 -15.71 -32.99
C LYS A 557 14.39 -15.29 -31.58
N GLY A 558 15.32 -15.48 -30.64
CA GLY A 558 15.46 -14.62 -29.48
C GLY A 558 16.60 -13.63 -29.71
N TRP A 559 16.31 -12.34 -29.75
CA TRP A 559 17.29 -11.26 -29.58
C TRP A 559 16.68 -10.17 -28.68
N VAL A 560 17.56 -9.59 -27.86
CA VAL A 560 17.36 -8.58 -26.80
C VAL A 560 16.99 -9.15 -25.43
N LEU A 561 18.02 -9.44 -24.62
CA LEU A 561 17.96 -9.31 -23.16
C LEU A 561 19.26 -8.76 -22.61
N SER A 562 19.10 -8.17 -21.43
CA SER A 562 19.98 -8.29 -20.26
C SER A 562 21.49 -8.28 -20.52
N LYS A 563 22.09 -7.15 -20.21
CA LYS A 563 23.38 -7.15 -19.51
C LYS A 563 23.27 -6.27 -18.27
N ALA A 564 22.92 -6.89 -17.15
CA ALA A 564 23.19 -6.35 -15.81
C ALA A 564 23.18 -7.41 -14.70
N MET A 565 23.26 -8.71 -15.00
CA MET A 565 23.44 -9.76 -13.99
C MET A 565 24.88 -10.25 -14.08
N GLY A 566 25.78 -9.53 -13.43
CA GLY A 566 27.20 -9.86 -13.42
C GLY A 566 28.12 -8.83 -12.79
N TYR A 567 27.64 -7.89 -11.98
CA TYR A 567 28.45 -7.07 -11.09
C TYR A 567 27.57 -6.53 -9.95
N LEU A 568 27.37 -7.33 -8.90
CA LEU A 568 27.21 -6.90 -7.49
C LEU A 568 27.02 -8.09 -6.54
#